data_AF-A0A6J4UCG7-F1
#
_entry.id   AF-A0A6J4UCG7-F1
#
_cell.length_a   1.000
_cell.length_b   1.000
_cell.length_c   1.000
_cell.angle_alpha   90.00
_cell.angle_beta   90.00
_cell.angle_gamma   90.00
#
_symmetry.space_group_name_H-M   'P 1'
#
loop_
_entity.id
_entity.type
_entity.pdbx_description
1 polymer ?
#
loop_
_entity_poly.entity_id
_entity_poly.type
_entity_poly.pdbx_seq_one_letter_code
_entity_poly.pdbx_strand_id
1 'polypeptide(L)'
;METYNIYMDETPAGGLDTEDEGVEVEFRVVPNGSDDGDPENNAVLAGLDLVDLINLRDALQQEIDNYALTALEAEATAAESGEEE
;
A
#
# COMPACT_ATOMS: atom_id res chain seq x y z
N MET A 1 9.00 18.40 -17.57
CA MET A 1 8.12 17.98 -16.47
C MET A 1 8.92 16.99 -15.65
N GLU A 2 8.91 17.14 -14.33
CA GLU A 2 9.63 16.23 -13.45
C GLU A 2 8.81 14.94 -13.30
N THR A 3 9.47 13.80 -13.49
CA THR A 3 8.86 12.47 -13.40
C THR A 3 9.44 11.72 -12.21
N TYR A 4 8.68 10.77 -11.70
CA TYR A 4 9.04 9.98 -10.52
C TYR A 4 8.87 8.50 -10.83
N ASN A 5 9.83 7.71 -10.35
CA ASN A 5 9.78 6.25 -10.42
C ASN A 5 9.23 5.72 -9.10
N ILE A 6 8.28 4.79 -9.17
CA ILE A 6 7.82 4.03 -8.00
C ILE A 6 8.50 2.66 -8.02
N TYR A 7 9.13 2.33 -6.90
CA TYR A 7 9.72 1.03 -6.62
C TYR A 7 8.90 0.29 -5.58
N MET A 8 8.85 -1.02 -5.71
CA MET A 8 8.28 -1.95 -4.73
C MET A 8 9.39 -2.86 -4.23
N ASP A 9 9.62 -2.81 -2.93
CA ASP A 9 10.57 -3.67 -2.23
C ASP A 9 9.77 -4.65 -1.37
N GLU A 10 10.07 -5.95 -1.51
CA GLU A 10 9.41 -7.01 -0.77
C GLU A 10 10.34 -7.47 0.34
N THR A 11 9.98 -7.17 1.58
CA THR A 11 10.70 -7.63 2.76
C THR A 11 9.94 -8.80 3.41
N PRO A 12 10.62 -9.88 3.80
CA PRO A 12 9.97 -10.95 4.55
C PRO A 12 9.45 -10.36 5.87
N ALA A 13 8.17 -10.58 6.18
CA ALA A 13 7.58 -10.00 7.39
C ALA A 13 8.41 -10.41 8.61
N GLY A 14 8.86 -9.43 9.38
CA GLY A 14 9.79 -9.61 10.50
C GLY A 14 9.19 -10.28 11.74
N GLY A 15 8.39 -11.34 11.56
CA GLY A 15 7.80 -12.14 12.63
C GLY A 15 8.55 -13.44 12.85
N LEU A 16 9.28 -13.55 13.96
CA LEU A 16 9.67 -14.86 14.48
C LEU A 16 8.38 -15.62 14.84
N ASP A 17 8.10 -16.71 14.13
CA ASP A 17 7.14 -17.76 14.56
C ASP A 17 5.65 -17.51 14.26
N THR A 18 5.29 -17.20 13.01
CA THR A 18 3.93 -17.46 12.53
C THR A 18 3.97 -18.12 11.15
N GLU A 19 3.30 -19.26 11.01
CA GLU A 19 3.08 -20.02 9.76
C GLU A 19 2.24 -19.24 8.71
N ASP A 20 2.09 -17.92 8.89
CA ASP A 20 1.50 -16.98 7.96
C ASP A 20 2.66 -16.25 7.29
N GLU A 21 3.05 -16.72 6.10
CA GLU A 21 4.16 -16.18 5.30
C GLU A 21 3.73 -14.82 4.72
N GLY A 22 3.60 -13.82 5.59
CA GLY A 22 3.32 -12.45 5.22
C GLY A 22 4.54 -11.83 4.55
N VAL A 23 4.29 -11.08 3.47
CA VAL A 23 5.31 -10.24 2.82
C VAL A 23 4.98 -8.80 3.17
N GLU A 24 5.94 -8.10 3.77
CA GLU A 24 5.86 -6.66 4.00
C GLU A 24 6.34 -5.94 2.73
N VAL A 25 5.46 -5.13 2.14
CA VAL A 25 5.75 -4.40 0.91
C VAL A 25 6.05 -2.93 1.23
N GLU A 26 7.24 -2.45 0.89
CA GLU A 26 7.62 -1.04 0.96
C GLU A 26 7.54 -0.41 -0.45
N PHE A 27 6.85 0.73 -0.56
CA PHE A 27 6.82 1.53 -1.79
C PHE A 27 7.72 2.76 -1.64
N ARG A 28 8.67 2.92 -2.57
CA ARG A 28 9.59 4.08 -2.60
C ARG A 28 9.37 4.91 -3.85
N VAL A 29 9.22 6.23 -3.67
CA VAL A 29 9.06 7.20 -4.77
C VAL A 29 10.33 8.02 -4.91
N VAL A 30 10.97 7.98 -6.08
CA VAL A 30 12.24 8.67 -6.34
C VAL A 30 12.10 9.59 -7.56
N PRO A 31 12.58 10.85 -7.50
CA PRO A 31 12.64 11.72 -8.68
C PRO A 31 13.56 11.09 -9.74
N ASN A 32 13.08 10.97 -10.98
CA ASN A 32 13.80 10.31 -12.07
C ASN A 32 15.19 10.94 -12.34
N GLY A 33 15.34 12.24 -12.10
CA GLY A 33 16.63 12.94 -12.24
C GLY A 33 17.67 12.67 -11.13
N SER A 34 17.31 11.93 -10.07
CA SER A 34 18.19 11.55 -8.95
C SER A 34 18.31 10.03 -8.80
N ASP A 35 17.86 9.30 -9.81
CA ASP A 35 17.69 7.85 -9.77
C ASP A 35 18.99 7.15 -10.21
N ASP A 36 19.77 6.68 -9.23
CA ASP A 36 20.93 5.77 -9.39
C ASP A 36 20.48 4.30 -9.20
N GLY A 37 19.19 4.03 -9.46
CA GLY A 37 18.53 2.75 -9.14
C GLY A 37 18.96 1.62 -10.06
N ASP A 38 19.17 0.43 -9.48
CA ASP A 38 19.47 -0.80 -10.22
C ASP A 38 18.15 -1.42 -10.74
N PRO A 39 17.88 -1.36 -12.06
CA PRO A 39 16.62 -1.81 -12.63
C PRO A 39 16.47 -3.34 -12.62
N GLU A 40 17.53 -4.08 -12.30
CA GLU A 40 17.51 -5.55 -12.21
C GLU A 40 17.03 -6.02 -10.82
N ASN A 41 17.16 -5.18 -9.79
CA ASN A 41 16.71 -5.49 -8.43
C ASN A 41 15.40 -4.79 -8.03
N ASN A 42 15.08 -3.62 -8.61
CA ASN A 42 13.89 -2.86 -8.23
C ASN A 42 12.92 -2.76 -9.41
N ALA A 43 11.78 -3.44 -9.33
CA ALA A 43 10.74 -3.32 -10.34
C ALA A 43 10.18 -1.89 -10.36
N VAL A 44 10.39 -1.17 -11.47
CA VAL A 44 9.74 0.13 -11.71
C VAL A 44 8.27 -0.15 -12.01
N LEU A 45 7.39 0.19 -11.07
CA LEU A 45 5.95 -0.07 -11.20
C LEU A 45 5.29 0.88 -12.21
N ALA A 46 5.73 2.14 -12.25
CA ALA A 46 5.28 3.14 -13.23
C ALA A 46 6.20 4.38 -13.21
N GLY A 47 6.36 5.02 -14.37
CA GLY A 47 6.95 6.36 -14.49
C GLY A 47 5.84 7.40 -14.43
N LEU A 48 5.55 7.90 -13.22
CA LEU A 48 4.43 8.81 -12.96
C LEU A 48 4.89 10.25 -12.93
N ASP A 49 4.04 11.17 -13.41
CA ASP A 49 4.25 12.59 -13.13
C ASP A 49 3.66 12.98 -11.76
N LEU A 50 3.85 14.24 -11.36
CA LEU A 50 3.35 14.73 -10.07
C LEU A 50 1.81 14.67 -9.97
N VAL A 51 1.10 14.87 -11.07
CA VAL A 51 -0.37 14.81 -11.10
C VAL A 51 -0.83 13.37 -10.92
N ASP A 52 -0.17 12.43 -11.59
CA ASP A 52 -0.43 11.01 -11.44
C ASP A 52 -0.18 10.52 -10.01
N LEU A 53 0.89 10.97 -9.35
CA LEU A 53 1.16 10.66 -7.95
C LEU A 53 0.08 11.18 -7.01
N ILE A 54 -0.43 12.38 -7.27
CA ILE A 54 -1.53 12.97 -6.49
C ILE A 54 -2.80 12.14 -6.68
N ASN A 55 -3.12 11.75 -7.91
CA ASN A 55 -4.28 10.91 -8.21
C ASN A 55 -4.17 9.54 -7.54
N LEU A 56 -2.98 8.92 -7.57
CA LEU A 56 -2.73 7.63 -6.91
C LEU A 56 -2.92 7.74 -5.39
N ARG A 57 -2.41 8.82 -4.77
CA ARG A 57 -2.62 9.09 -3.34
C ARG A 57 -4.10 9.20 -3.01
N ASP A 58 -4.85 9.97 -3.80
CA ASP A 58 -6.26 10.22 -3.52
C ASP A 58 -7.09 8.93 -3.68
N ALA A 59 -6.77 8.08 -4.66
CA ALA A 59 -7.39 6.76 -4.83
C ALA A 59 -7.06 5.81 -3.67
N LEU A 60 -5.80 5.76 -3.22
CA LEU A 60 -5.40 4.92 -2.08
C LEU A 60 -6.08 5.36 -0.78
N GLN A 61 -6.20 6.67 -0.54
CA GLN A 61 -6.93 7.18 0.63
C GLN A 61 -8.40 6.78 0.61
N GLN A 62 -9.05 6.87 -0.55
CA GLN A 62 -10.44 6.45 -0.70
C GLN A 62 -10.61 4.95 -0.40
N GLU A 63 -9.69 4.09 -0.86
CA GLU A 63 -9.77 2.66 -0.58
C GLU A 63 -9.53 2.33 0.89
N ILE A 64 -8.62 3.04 1.56
CA ILE A 64 -8.42 2.93 3.02
C ILE A 64 -9.70 3.30 3.76
N ASP A 65 -10.35 4.41 3.37
CA ASP A 65 -11.60 4.85 3.98
C ASP A 65 -12.74 3.84 3.75
N ASN A 66 -12.83 3.25 2.55
CA ASN A 66 -13.80 2.19 2.23
C ASN A 66 -13.58 0.92 3.08
N TYR A 67 -12.32 0.52 3.26
CA TYR A 67 -11.96 -0.62 4.10
C TYR A 67 -12.29 -0.35 5.58
N ALA A 68 -11.96 0.84 6.08
CA ALA A 68 -12.29 1.25 7.43
C ALA A 68 -13.81 1.26 7.67
N LEU A 69 -14.61 1.72 6.70
CA LEU A 69 -16.07 1.69 6.79
C LEU A 69 -16.59 0.26 6.84
N THR A 70 -16.08 -0.62 5.96
CA THR A 70 -16.49 -2.04 5.91
C THR A 70 -16.14 -2.77 7.20
N ALA A 71 -14.96 -2.52 7.76
CA ALA A 71 -14.55 -3.08 9.05
C ALA A 71 -15.47 -2.61 10.19
N LEU A 72 -15.86 -1.33 10.20
CA LEU A 72 -16.79 -0.78 11.17
C LEU A 72 -18.20 -1.38 11.04
N GLU A 73 -18.71 -1.57 9.82
CA GLU A 73 -20.00 -2.22 9.56
C GLU A 73 -20.00 -3.69 10.00
N ALA A 74 -18.90 -4.41 9.78
CA ALA A 74 -18.73 -5.77 10.26
C ALA A 74 -18.73 -5.84 11.80
N GLU A 75 -18.05 -4.92 12.48
CA GLU A 75 -18.04 -4.83 13.95
C GLU A 75 -19.42 -4.46 14.50
N ALA A 76 -20.12 -3.51 13.88
CA ALA A 76 -21.48 -3.14 14.27
C ALA A 76 -22.46 -4.31 14.13
N THR A 77 -22.39 -5.07 13.03
CA THR A 77 -23.21 -6.26 12.82
C THR A 77 -22.89 -7.35 13.84
N ALA A 78 -21.61 -7.53 14.19
CA ALA A 78 -21.18 -8.48 15.22
C ALA A 78 -21.67 -8.07 16.62
N ALA A 79 -21.70 -6.77 16.92
CA ALA A 79 -22.23 -6.24 18.18
C ALA A 79 -23.76 -6.42 18.27
N GLU A 80 -24.50 -6.15 17.19
CA GLU A 80 -25.96 -6.25 17.15
C GLU A 80 -26.45 -7.72 17.21
N SER A 81 -25.64 -8.66 16.73
CA SER A 81 -25.91 -10.11 16.83
C SER A 81 -25.47 -10.76 18.15
N GLY A 82 -24.81 -10.01 19.04
CA GLY A 82 -24.36 -10.47 20.36
C GLY A 82 -25.25 -10.07 21.55
N GLU A 83 -26.30 -9.27 21.33
CA GLU A 83 -27.25 -8.84 22.38
C GLU A 83 -28.49 -9.74 22.54
N GLU A 84 -28.57 -10.88 21.82
CA GLU A 84 -29.61 -11.91 21.98
C GLU A 84 -29.07 -13.21 22.63
N GLU A 85 -28.56 -13.15 23.87
CA GLU A 85 -28.50 -14.33 24.79
C GLU A 85 -28.97 -13.98 26.21
#